data_AF-A0A2N2S462-F1
#
_entry.id   AF-A0A2N2S462-F1
#
_cell.length_a   1.000
_cell.length_b   1.000
_cell.length_c   1.000
_cell.angle_alpha   90.00
_cell.angle_beta   90.00
_cell.angle_gamma   90.00
#
_symmetry.space_group_name_H-M   'P 1'
#
loop_
_entity.id
_entity.type
_entity.pdbx_description
1 polymer ?
#
loop_
_entity_poly.entity_id
_entity_poly.type
_entity_poly.pdbx_seq_one_letter_code
_entity_poly.pdbx_strand_id
1 'polypeptide(L)' 'PINAVVWLGNTLGGLGIPLKAGEIILSGALASMFSVHAGDHYRVAIGGIGSCSVSFV' A
#
# COMPACT_ATOMS: atom_id res chain seq x y z
N PRO A 1 0.24 10.40 3.00
CA PRO A 1 0.93 9.09 3.07
C PRO A 1 2.03 9.02 4.15
N ILE A 2 2.93 10.01 4.26
CA ILE A 2 4.06 9.93 5.19
C ILE A 2 3.67 9.92 6.68
N ASN A 3 2.60 10.63 7.07
CA ASN A 3 2.14 10.66 8.45
C ASN A 3 1.80 9.26 8.99
N ALA A 4 1.22 8.38 8.15
CA ALA A 4 0.92 7.01 8.52
C ALA A 4 2.21 6.20 8.77
N VAL A 5 3.24 6.42 7.96
CA VAL A 5 4.55 5.76 8.14
C VAL A 5 5.24 6.25 9.42
N VAL A 6 5.19 7.56 9.71
CA VAL A 6 5.72 8.14 10.94
C VAL A 6 5.00 7.57 12.16
N TRP A 7 3.66 7.53 12.13
CA TRP A 7 2.87 6.93 13.19
C TRP A 7 3.24 5.45 13.40
N LEU A 8 3.35 4.68 12.32
CA LEU A 8 3.71 3.27 12.38
C LEU A 8 5.11 3.08 13.00
N GLY A 9 6.10 3.86 12.55
CA GLY A 9 7.46 3.81 13.08
C GLY A 9 7.53 4.13 14.57
N ASN A 10 6.82 5.18 15.01
CA ASN A 10 6.77 5.53 16.44
C ASN A 10 6.06 4.44 17.27
N THR A 11 4.96 3.89 16.75
CA THR A 11 4.18 2.85 17.43
C THR A 11 5.00 1.57 17.59
N LEU A 12 5.62 1.09 16.52
CA LEU A 12 6.47 -0.11 16.56
C LEU A 12 7.75 0.12 17.38
N GLY A 13 8.34 1.32 17.28
CA GLY A 13 9.49 1.71 18.08
C GLY A 13 9.20 1.67 19.59
N GLY A 14 8.02 2.13 20.01
CA GLY A 14 7.56 2.02 21.40
C GLY A 14 7.40 0.57 21.90
N LEU A 15 7.25 -0.39 20.97
CA LEU A 15 7.16 -1.82 21.26
C LEU A 15 8.51 -2.55 21.09
N GLY A 16 9.59 -1.84 20.78
CA GLY A 16 10.90 -2.43 20.51
C GLY A 16 10.99 -3.19 19.18
N ILE A 17 10.09 -2.93 18.25
CA ILE A 17 10.04 -3.55 16.92
C ILE A 17 10.60 -2.55 15.90
N PRO A 18 11.85 -2.72 15.41
CA PRO A 18 12.43 -1.79 14.46
C PRO A 18 11.90 -2.03 13.05
N LEU A 19 11.61 -0.96 12.32
CA LEU A 19 11.52 -0.98 10.85
C LEU A 19 12.93 -1.02 10.28
N LYS A 20 13.19 -1.96 9.36
CA LYS A 20 14.53 -2.22 8.83
C LYS A 20 14.74 -1.56 7.47
N ALA A 21 15.99 -1.23 7.19
CA ALA A 21 16.38 -0.74 5.87
C ALA A 21 16.00 -1.75 4.78
N GLY A 22 15.35 -1.26 3.72
CA GLY A 22 14.89 -2.07 2.59
C GLY A 22 13.47 -2.62 2.73
N GLU A 23 12.81 -2.45 3.87
CA GLU A 23 11.39 -2.82 4.01
C GLU A 23 10.48 -1.91 3.18
N ILE A 24 9.44 -2.51 2.59
CA ILE A 24 8.44 -1.82 1.79
C ILE A 24 7.18 -1.64 2.63
N ILE A 25 6.76 -0.38 2.83
CA ILE A 25 5.59 -0.04 3.65
C ILE A 25 4.47 0.50 2.76
N LEU A 26 3.31 -0.16 2.80
CA LEU A 26 2.09 0.34 2.17
C LEU A 26 1.38 1.32 3.10
N SER A 27 1.60 2.62 2.86
CA SER A 27 1.15 3.71 3.75
C SER A 27 -0.37 3.92 3.84
N GLY A 28 -1.17 3.24 3.02
CA GLY A 28 -2.63 3.32 3.00
C GLY A 28 -3.23 3.13 1.60
N ALA A 29 -4.53 2.88 1.54
CA ALA A 29 -5.27 2.74 0.28
C ALA A 29 -5.54 4.10 -0.38
N LEU A 30 -5.43 4.15 -1.71
CA LEU A 30 -5.74 5.34 -2.52
C LEU A 30 -7.21 5.40 -2.96
N ALA A 31 -7.95 4.30 -2.82
CA ALA A 31 -9.34 4.18 -3.21
C ALA A 31 -10.08 3.25 -2.22
N SER A 32 -11.41 3.32 -2.22
CA SER A 32 -12.24 2.37 -1.50
C SER A 32 -12.00 0.94 -1.97
N MET A 33 -12.13 -0.02 -1.06
CA MET A 33 -12.12 -1.43 -1.41
C MET A 33 -13.37 -1.80 -2.21
N PHE A 34 -13.20 -2.66 -3.20
CA PHE A 34 -14.27 -3.19 -4.04
C PHE A 34 -14.15 -4.71 -4.12
N SER A 35 -15.27 -5.37 -4.42
CA SER A 35 -15.30 -6.83 -4.58
C SER A 35 -14.61 -7.24 -5.87
N VAL A 36 -13.94 -8.39 -5.86
CA VAL A 36 -13.20 -8.96 -6.99
C VAL A 36 -13.74 -10.35 -7.29
N HIS A 37 -13.99 -10.63 -8.56
CA HIS A 37 -14.47 -11.92 -9.07
C HIS A 37 -13.49 -12.49 -10.11
N ALA A 38 -13.58 -13.80 -10.36
CA ALA A 38 -12.83 -14.44 -11.42
C ALA A 38 -13.24 -13.85 -12.78
N GLY A 39 -12.26 -13.53 -13.63
CA GLY A 39 -12.43 -12.81 -14.88
C GLY A 39 -12.30 -11.29 -14.76
N ASP A 40 -12.20 -10.71 -13.56
CA ASP A 40 -12.05 -9.27 -13.41
C ASP A 40 -10.66 -8.77 -13.84
N HIS A 41 -10.66 -7.59 -14.47
CA HIS A 41 -9.44 -6.87 -14.84
C HIS A 41 -9.46 -5.47 -14.24
N TYR A 42 -8.46 -5.15 -13.41
CA TYR A 42 -8.34 -3.83 -12.80
C TYR A 42 -7.05 -3.14 -13.24
N ARG A 43 -7.14 -1.82 -13.44
CA ARG A 43 -5.99 -0.96 -13.75
C ARG A 43 -6.02 0.26 -12.84
N VAL A 44 -4.87 0.61 -12.29
CA VAL A 44 -4.64 1.88 -11.60
C VAL A 44 -3.63 2.70 -12.39
N ALA A 45 -3.92 3.99 -12.53
CA ALA A 45 -3.01 4.97 -13.10
C ALA A 45 -2.83 6.11 -12.10
N ILE A 46 -1.59 6.41 -11.76
CA ILE A 46 -1.22 7.47 -10.83
C ILE A 46 -0.37 8.48 -11.60
N GLY A 47 -0.88 9.71 -11.72
CA GLY A 47 -0.20 10.79 -12.42
C GLY A 47 1.22 11.00 -11.91
N GLY A 48 2.19 11.06 -12.82
CA GLY A 48 3.61 11.25 -12.50
C GLY A 48 4.34 10.02 -11.94
N ILE A 49 3.66 8.90 -11.68
CA ILE A 49 4.27 7.65 -11.19
C ILE A 49 4.17 6.54 -12.24
N GLY A 50 3.01 6.41 -12.90
CA GLY A 50 2.78 5.40 -13.93
C GLY A 50 1.47 4.65 -13.71
N SER A 51 1.39 3.43 -14.26
CA SER A 51 0.21 2.58 -14.11
C SER A 51 0.59 1.12 -13.89
N CYS A 52 -0.25 0.38 -13.18
CA CYS A 52 -0.18 -1.08 -13.12
C CYS A 52 -1.59 -1.67 -13.27
N SER A 53 -1.64 -2.96 -13.62
CA SER A 53 -2.88 -3.70 -13.81
C SER A 53 -2.76 -5.12 -13.30
N VAL A 54 -3.90 -5.69 -12.96
CA VAL A 54 -4.02 -7.08 -12.50
C VAL A 54 -5.24 -7.72 -13.17
N SER A 55 -5.10 -9.00 -13.49
CA SER A 55 -6.15 -9.86 -14.03
C SER A 55 -6.39 -10.99 -13.04
N PHE A 56 -7.63 -11.19 -12.65
CA PHE A 56 -8.04 -12.30 -11.79
C PHE A 56 -8.56 -13.43 -12.68
N VAL A 57 -7.88 -14.58 -12.68
CA VAL A 57 -8.22 -15.76 -13.51
C VAL A 57 -8.77 -16.90 -12.67
#